data_AF-A0A938G0G7-F1
#
_entry.id   AF-A0A938G0G7-F1
#
_cell.length_a   1.000
_cell.length_b   1.000
_cell.length_c   1.000
_cell.angle_alpha   90.00
_cell.angle_beta   90.00
_cell.angle_gamma   90.00
#
_symmetry.space_group_name_H-M   'P 1'
#
loop_
_entity.id
_entity.type
_entity.pdbx_description
1 polymer ?
#
loop_
_entity_poly.entity_id
_entity_poly.type
_entity_poly.pdbx_seq_one_letter_code
_entity_poly.pdbx_strand_id
1 'polypeptide(L)'
;MADRWITDRDPSPRWPHYTRANAGEVLPSAASPLSQQLCWENGILLGWRDGYVRGGNYTIDEFTDGHPEVAGFFAGYFYINLSNVRMQGVRSPLLTVEQLDLAFFGDHPEVPPYEPHPLDERPDLVDGIMGHLGWVMTTTSVPEVDAEKEMTIGLRRNRPDLATASDADLVSRIRMLQPLLRKLFDSHTPPSSDSAIAPGILGAVCAALGEPETAMKLLAGIGDVDSAEPSYRMWDISRRVRSSAELTKAFDAGVSGLLGRLSASGSADAQAFLADFDQFLFDFGSRGPNEWEISADTWETRPEIALAAIDRIRLQSDDESPRARQKKKAEERHRLTADIRAKVAPLGAELAGQFEGAIVASSQMAIRERTKTNIIRAVNEVRVAVRELGRRHAALGNLANAHHVFMLLDAELEKFVADPKSFAGPLAERYAKWQQLQTLEPPFFIKNGVVPPLGSYAKKGEARVAQAGAGDTVHGVPGCPGKYVGRARVILDPTEPGDLEPGDVLIAPNTDPAWTPLFMPCGAVVVNVGAAISHAIIVSRELGLPCVVSATDATKRIPNGALIEVNGDTGAVTILEVPS
;
A
#
# COMPACT_ATOMS: atom_id res chain seq x y z
N MET A 1 24.31 -12.78 16.19
CA MET A 1 24.04 -11.82 15.09
C MET A 1 24.82 -10.56 15.44
N ALA A 2 25.35 -9.80 14.47
CA ALA A 2 25.75 -8.43 14.78
C ALA A 2 24.49 -7.68 15.25
N ASP A 3 24.62 -6.72 16.19
CA ASP A 3 23.46 -6.01 16.74
C ASP A 3 22.79 -5.06 15.74
N ARG A 4 23.32 -4.95 14.51
CA ARG A 4 22.81 -4.13 13.40
C ARG A 4 22.79 -4.92 12.09
N TRP A 5 21.86 -4.55 11.21
CA TRP A 5 21.81 -5.04 9.84
C TRP A 5 22.81 -4.29 8.95
N ILE A 6 23.27 -4.93 7.88
CA ILE A 6 24.37 -4.42 7.04
C ILE A 6 24.07 -3.09 6.33
N THR A 7 22.80 -2.75 6.16
CA THR A 7 22.33 -1.51 5.54
C THR A 7 21.74 -0.53 6.56
N ASP A 8 21.83 -0.81 7.86
CA ASP A 8 21.31 0.11 8.87
C ASP A 8 22.08 1.43 8.88
N ARG A 9 21.34 2.52 9.05
CA ARG A 9 21.86 3.87 9.26
C ARG A 9 21.57 4.35 10.67
N ASP A 10 22.25 5.43 11.06
CA ASP A 10 21.94 6.09 12.32
C ASP A 10 20.67 6.96 12.13
N PRO A 11 19.78 7.04 13.14
CA PRO A 11 18.63 7.92 13.09
C PRO A 11 19.02 9.39 12.93
N SER A 12 18.10 10.19 12.40
CA SER A 12 18.25 11.64 12.34
C SER A 12 18.47 12.23 13.73
N PRO A 13 19.52 13.05 13.92
CA PRO A 13 19.68 13.81 15.17
C PRO A 13 18.66 14.94 15.29
N ARG A 14 18.10 15.41 14.17
CA ARG A 14 17.13 16.51 14.09
C ARG A 14 15.69 16.04 14.31
N TRP A 15 15.37 14.87 13.81
CA TRP A 15 14.03 14.26 13.79
C TRP A 15 14.10 12.82 14.30
N PRO A 16 14.16 12.64 15.64
CA PRO A 16 14.60 11.39 16.26
C PRO A 16 13.53 10.30 16.39
N HIS A 17 12.27 10.57 16.02
CA HIS A 17 11.18 9.63 16.15
C HIS A 17 10.77 9.03 14.81
N TYR A 18 10.66 7.70 14.76
CA TYR A 18 10.23 6.96 13.58
C TYR A 18 9.11 5.97 13.94
N THR A 19 8.27 5.62 12.96
CA THR A 19 7.12 4.74 13.18
C THR A 19 6.93 3.69 12.07
N ARG A 20 6.38 2.53 12.44
CA ARG A 20 5.86 1.50 11.52
C ARG A 20 4.44 1.78 11.04
N ALA A 21 3.71 2.74 11.63
CA ALA A 21 2.37 3.10 11.15
C ALA A 21 2.44 3.59 9.69
N ASN A 22 1.55 3.09 8.84
CA ASN A 22 1.54 3.25 7.37
C ASN A 22 2.81 2.71 6.65
N ALA A 23 3.99 2.74 7.28
CA ALA A 23 5.23 2.14 6.78
C ALA A 23 5.09 0.62 6.58
N GLY A 24 4.34 -0.04 7.47
CA GLY A 24 4.03 -1.47 7.36
C GLY A 24 3.21 -1.82 6.12
N GLU A 25 2.34 -0.93 5.63
CA GLU A 25 1.57 -1.14 4.38
C GLU A 25 2.44 -0.98 3.13
N VAL A 26 3.55 -0.25 3.25
CA VAL A 26 4.49 0.03 2.16
C VAL A 26 5.54 -1.08 2.08
N LEU A 27 6.22 -1.36 3.19
CA LEU A 27 7.19 -2.44 3.32
C LEU A 27 6.91 -3.22 4.63
N PRO A 28 6.04 -4.25 4.57
CA PRO A 28 5.69 -5.07 5.74
C PRO A 28 6.85 -5.90 6.28
N SER A 29 7.74 -6.34 5.38
CA SER A 29 8.90 -7.17 5.69
C SER A 29 10.18 -6.34 5.78
N ALA A 30 11.26 -6.93 6.32
CA ALA A 30 12.58 -6.35 6.16
C ALA A 30 12.95 -6.33 4.67
N ALA A 31 13.39 -5.18 4.17
CA ALA A 31 13.77 -5.00 2.77
C ALA A 31 15.08 -5.73 2.45
N SER A 32 15.23 -6.19 1.21
CA SER A 32 16.50 -6.70 0.72
C SER A 32 17.53 -5.56 0.65
N PRO A 33 18.83 -5.82 0.89
CA PRO A 33 19.87 -4.79 0.81
C PRO A 33 19.86 -4.02 -0.51
N LEU A 34 19.63 -4.72 -1.62
CA LEU A 34 19.57 -4.08 -2.92
C LEU A 34 18.33 -3.19 -3.04
N SER A 35 17.15 -3.66 -2.61
CA SER A 35 15.92 -2.84 -2.63
C SER A 35 16.10 -1.57 -1.81
N GLN A 36 16.61 -1.70 -0.59
CA GLN A 36 16.82 -0.58 0.31
C GLN A 36 17.76 0.47 -0.30
N GLN A 37 18.93 0.08 -0.81
CA GLN A 37 19.89 1.08 -1.29
C GLN A 37 19.52 1.62 -2.68
N LEU A 38 19.30 0.71 -3.65
CA LEU A 38 19.10 1.09 -5.06
C LEU A 38 17.77 1.82 -5.26
N CYS A 39 16.67 1.25 -4.78
CA CYS A 39 15.33 1.78 -5.06
C CYS A 39 14.92 2.84 -4.03
N TRP A 40 15.18 2.58 -2.75
CA TRP A 40 14.71 3.43 -1.66
C TRP A 40 15.64 4.61 -1.38
N GLU A 41 16.82 4.36 -0.79
CA GLU A 41 17.75 5.41 -0.37
C GLU A 41 18.21 6.30 -1.55
N ASN A 42 18.60 5.69 -2.67
CA ASN A 42 19.15 6.40 -3.83
C ASN A 42 18.10 6.78 -4.88
N GLY A 43 16.81 6.61 -4.59
CA GLY A 43 15.70 6.91 -5.50
C GLY A 43 14.51 7.50 -4.78
N ILE A 44 13.63 6.63 -4.29
CA ILE A 44 12.33 6.97 -3.68
C ILE A 44 12.45 8.01 -2.56
N LEU A 45 13.37 7.83 -1.60
CA LEU A 45 13.47 8.76 -0.47
C LEU A 45 13.97 10.14 -0.89
N LEU A 46 14.82 10.22 -1.93
CA LEU A 46 15.23 11.50 -2.51
C LEU A 46 14.04 12.20 -3.17
N GLY A 47 13.20 11.44 -3.87
CA GLY A 47 11.97 11.96 -4.46
C GLY A 47 10.99 12.44 -3.41
N TRP A 48 10.87 11.71 -2.30
CA TRP A 48 10.04 12.12 -1.16
C TRP A 48 10.48 13.47 -0.61
N ARG A 49 11.77 13.61 -0.28
CA ARG A 49 12.33 14.90 0.15
C ARG A 49 12.03 16.01 -0.85
N ASP A 50 12.28 15.77 -2.14
CA ASP A 50 12.07 16.77 -3.18
C ASP A 50 10.59 17.20 -3.25
N GLY A 51 9.66 16.26 -3.14
CA GLY A 51 8.23 16.55 -3.13
C GLY A 51 7.75 17.28 -1.87
N TYR A 52 8.39 17.05 -0.72
CA TYR A 52 8.18 17.85 0.49
C TYR A 52 8.65 19.29 0.35
N VAL A 53 9.79 19.50 -0.30
CA VAL A 53 10.27 20.86 -0.63
C VAL A 53 9.33 21.51 -1.65
N ARG A 54 8.91 20.78 -2.68
CA ARG A 54 7.99 21.27 -3.72
C ARG A 54 6.61 21.63 -3.18
N GLY A 55 6.11 20.88 -2.20
CA GLY A 55 4.86 21.17 -1.48
C GLY A 55 4.95 22.34 -0.49
N GLY A 56 6.11 23.03 -0.41
CA GLY A 56 6.28 24.26 0.36
C GLY A 56 6.39 24.10 1.88
N ASN A 57 6.31 22.88 2.40
CA ASN A 57 6.38 22.63 3.84
C ASN A 57 7.82 22.58 4.38
N TYR A 58 8.81 22.45 3.50
CA TYR A 58 10.22 22.30 3.87
C TYR A 58 11.13 23.06 2.91
N THR A 59 12.34 23.38 3.36
CA THR A 59 13.44 23.83 2.49
C THR A 59 14.55 22.78 2.42
N ILE A 60 15.29 22.77 1.32
CA ILE A 60 16.29 21.71 1.06
C ILE A 60 17.42 21.69 2.10
N ASP A 61 17.75 22.85 2.68
CA ASP A 61 18.78 23.04 3.71
C ASP A 61 18.40 22.44 5.07
N GLU A 62 17.14 22.05 5.27
CA GLU A 62 16.70 21.37 6.49
C GLU A 62 17.09 19.88 6.51
N PHE A 63 17.40 19.31 5.36
CA PHE A 63 17.77 17.91 5.23
C PHE A 63 19.28 17.76 5.19
N THR A 64 19.80 16.74 5.86
CA THR A 64 21.23 16.38 5.81
C THR A 64 21.67 15.96 4.41
N ASP A 65 22.96 16.20 4.11
CA ASP A 65 23.59 15.75 2.88
C ASP A 65 23.66 14.21 2.83
N GLY A 66 23.15 13.61 1.75
CA GLY A 66 23.33 12.19 1.42
C GLY A 66 22.07 11.33 1.55
N HIS A 67 21.47 11.23 2.74
CA HIS A 67 20.33 10.35 3.00
C HIS A 67 19.13 11.12 3.58
N PRO A 68 18.07 11.34 2.78
CA PRO A 68 16.94 12.16 3.20
C PRO A 68 16.21 11.56 4.40
N GLU A 69 16.03 12.38 5.43
CA GLU A 69 15.50 11.99 6.75
C GLU A 69 13.98 11.81 6.78
N VAL A 70 13.29 11.90 5.65
CA VAL A 70 11.83 11.67 5.52
C VAL A 70 11.40 10.26 5.96
N ALA A 71 12.32 9.30 5.91
CA ALA A 71 12.12 7.93 6.38
C ALA A 71 13.47 7.30 6.78
N GLY A 72 13.44 6.11 7.37
CA GLY A 72 14.63 5.37 7.79
C GLY A 72 14.46 3.87 7.68
N PHE A 73 15.58 3.14 7.66
CA PHE A 73 15.61 1.69 7.74
C PHE A 73 16.41 1.25 8.96
N PHE A 74 15.78 0.45 9.82
CA PHE A 74 16.38 -0.09 11.04
C PHE A 74 16.11 -1.58 11.11
N ALA A 75 17.15 -2.39 11.30
CA ALA A 75 17.08 -3.84 11.14
C ALA A 75 16.55 -4.26 9.75
N GLY A 76 16.81 -3.45 8.72
CA GLY A 76 16.22 -3.62 7.38
C GLY A 76 14.72 -3.35 7.27
N TYR A 77 14.03 -2.99 8.36
CA TYR A 77 12.61 -2.61 8.31
C TYR A 77 12.46 -1.12 8.02
N PHE A 78 11.49 -0.79 7.18
CA PHE A 78 11.19 0.58 6.78
C PHE A 78 10.41 1.34 7.86
N TYR A 79 10.74 2.59 8.12
CA TYR A 79 9.99 3.45 9.03
C TYR A 79 9.80 4.83 8.43
N ILE A 80 8.61 5.40 8.61
CA ILE A 80 8.36 6.81 8.32
C ILE A 80 8.96 7.64 9.46
N ASN A 81 9.61 8.76 9.14
CA ASN A 81 10.09 9.68 10.16
C ASN A 81 8.92 10.51 10.72
N LEU A 82 8.43 10.12 11.90
CA LEU A 82 7.32 10.77 12.59
C LEU A 82 7.67 12.22 12.95
N SER A 83 8.88 12.45 13.48
CA SER A 83 9.33 13.81 13.81
C SER A 83 9.31 14.74 12.60
N ASN A 84 9.72 14.24 11.43
CA ASN A 84 9.66 15.00 10.19
C ASN A 84 8.20 15.27 9.79
N VAL A 85 7.34 14.25 9.70
CA VAL A 85 5.91 14.41 9.32
C VAL A 85 5.19 15.45 10.19
N ARG A 86 5.46 15.49 11.50
CA ARG A 86 4.86 16.46 12.43
C ARG A 86 5.13 17.91 12.08
N MET A 87 6.17 18.22 11.31
CA MET A 87 6.44 19.60 10.85
C MET A 87 5.26 20.18 10.07
N GLN A 88 4.47 19.35 9.39
CA GLN A 88 3.23 19.79 8.74
C GLN A 88 2.22 20.33 9.76
N GLY A 89 2.10 19.71 10.95
CA GLY A 89 1.23 20.18 12.03
C GLY A 89 1.83 21.30 12.88
N VAL A 90 3.16 21.49 12.84
CA VAL A 90 3.81 22.64 13.51
C VAL A 90 3.70 23.91 12.68
N ARG A 91 3.80 23.79 11.35
CA ARG A 91 3.92 24.93 10.43
C ARG A 91 2.59 25.32 9.79
N SER A 92 1.62 24.41 9.72
CA SER A 92 0.31 24.69 9.15
C SER A 92 -0.59 25.44 10.15
N PRO A 93 -1.30 26.50 9.72
CA PRO A 93 -2.30 27.15 10.56
C PRO A 93 -3.62 26.36 10.67
N LEU A 94 -3.77 25.25 9.93
CA LEU A 94 -5.02 24.49 9.85
C LEU A 94 -4.95 23.09 10.48
N LEU A 95 -3.78 22.66 10.89
CA LEU A 95 -3.55 21.32 11.42
C LEU A 95 -2.61 21.43 12.61
N THR A 96 -2.95 20.82 13.73
CA THR A 96 -2.03 20.68 14.86
C THR A 96 -1.30 19.34 14.84
N VAL A 97 -0.22 19.23 15.60
CA VAL A 97 0.51 17.97 15.79
C VAL A 97 -0.41 16.89 16.39
N GLU A 98 -1.26 17.23 17.34
CA GLU A 98 -2.18 16.30 17.99
C GLU A 98 -3.23 15.77 17.01
N GLN A 99 -3.75 16.64 16.14
CA GLN A 99 -4.69 16.23 15.10
C GLN A 99 -4.01 15.32 14.06
N LEU A 100 -2.77 15.63 13.68
CA LEU A 100 -1.98 14.80 12.78
C LEU A 100 -1.70 13.42 13.40
N ASP A 101 -1.28 13.39 14.67
CA ASP A 101 -1.02 12.15 15.40
C ASP A 101 -2.30 11.30 15.53
N LEU A 102 -3.42 11.92 15.90
CA LEU A 102 -4.71 11.22 15.99
C LEU A 102 -5.11 10.63 14.63
N ALA A 103 -4.89 11.36 13.53
CA ALA A 103 -5.19 10.87 12.18
C ALA A 103 -4.28 9.69 11.75
N PHE A 104 -3.02 9.67 12.19
CA PHE A 104 -2.04 8.63 11.87
C PHE A 104 -2.13 7.39 12.77
N PHE A 105 -2.39 7.60 14.06
CA PHE A 105 -2.20 6.59 15.11
C PHE A 105 -3.46 6.29 15.92
N GLY A 106 -4.52 7.08 15.79
CA GLY A 106 -5.63 7.05 16.74
C GLY A 106 -5.13 7.30 18.17
N ASP A 107 -5.70 6.59 19.14
CA ASP A 107 -5.33 6.70 20.56
C ASP A 107 -4.18 5.75 20.96
N HIS A 108 -3.23 5.47 20.05
CA HIS A 108 -2.16 4.51 20.31
C HIS A 108 -1.29 4.97 21.50
N PRO A 109 -1.18 4.18 22.59
CA PRO A 109 -0.64 4.66 23.87
C PRO A 109 0.86 4.92 23.85
N GLU A 110 1.58 4.32 22.91
CA GLU A 110 3.04 4.43 22.83
C GLU A 110 3.55 5.53 21.89
N VAL A 111 2.68 6.37 21.32
CA VAL A 111 3.11 7.49 20.46
C VAL A 111 4.03 8.40 21.28
N PRO A 112 5.29 8.62 20.85
CA PRO A 112 6.19 9.52 21.59
C PRO A 112 5.65 10.95 21.52
N PRO A 113 5.67 11.73 22.62
CA PRO A 113 5.20 13.11 22.60
C PRO A 113 6.01 13.95 21.61
N TYR A 114 5.43 15.04 21.12
CA TYR A 114 6.19 16.04 20.38
C TYR A 114 6.93 16.96 21.36
N GLU A 115 8.23 17.10 21.13
CA GLU A 115 9.10 18.02 21.87
C GLU A 115 9.55 19.13 20.90
N PRO A 116 9.17 20.40 21.15
CA PRO A 116 9.54 21.50 20.28
C PRO A 116 11.05 21.72 20.18
N HIS A 117 11.54 21.93 18.97
CA HIS A 117 12.90 22.31 18.65
C HIS A 117 12.93 23.75 18.09
N PRO A 118 13.96 24.58 18.39
CA PRO A 118 14.05 25.97 17.94
C PRO A 118 14.01 26.20 16.42
N LEU A 119 14.16 25.14 15.62
CA LEU A 119 14.14 25.16 14.15
C LEU A 119 12.85 24.57 13.57
N ASP A 120 11.87 24.18 14.39
CA ASP A 120 10.62 23.59 13.89
C ASP A 120 9.74 24.65 13.25
N GLU A 121 9.61 25.81 13.90
CA GLU A 121 8.84 26.95 13.39
C GLU A 121 9.53 27.60 12.18
N ARG A 122 8.77 27.75 11.10
CA ARG A 122 9.22 28.36 9.84
C ARG A 122 8.16 29.33 9.31
N PRO A 123 8.02 30.53 9.92
CA PRO A 123 7.01 31.51 9.49
C PRO A 123 7.14 31.92 8.02
N ASP A 124 8.35 31.83 7.47
CA ASP A 124 8.66 32.10 6.07
C ASP A 124 8.02 31.11 5.08
N LEU A 125 7.56 29.94 5.55
CA LEU A 125 6.92 28.91 4.71
C LEU A 125 5.40 28.98 4.71
N VAL A 126 4.78 29.74 5.62
CA VAL A 126 3.33 29.77 5.82
C VAL A 126 2.58 30.18 4.55
N ASP A 127 3.04 31.24 3.86
CA ASP A 127 2.41 31.70 2.63
C ASP A 127 2.44 30.62 1.52
N GLY A 128 3.55 29.87 1.43
CA GLY A 128 3.70 28.75 0.49
C GLY A 128 2.77 27.59 0.81
N ILE A 129 2.67 27.22 2.09
CA ILE A 129 1.74 26.18 2.58
C ILE A 129 0.29 26.55 2.25
N MET A 130 -0.10 27.81 2.50
CA MET A 130 -1.45 28.29 2.19
C MET A 130 -1.71 28.35 0.68
N GLY A 131 -0.71 28.73 -0.11
CA GLY A 131 -0.78 28.69 -1.57
C GLY A 131 -0.99 27.26 -2.11
N HIS A 132 -0.25 26.29 -1.59
CA HIS A 132 -0.38 24.88 -1.95
C HIS A 132 -1.76 24.33 -1.59
N LEU A 133 -2.27 24.64 -0.39
CA LEU A 133 -3.63 24.26 0.00
C LEU A 133 -4.70 24.84 -0.94
N GLY A 134 -4.55 26.12 -1.33
CA GLY A 134 -5.43 26.74 -2.32
C GLY A 134 -5.40 26.00 -3.66
N TRP A 135 -4.23 25.54 -4.10
CA TRP A 135 -4.08 24.70 -5.28
C TRP A 135 -4.79 23.34 -5.12
N VAL A 136 -4.65 22.67 -3.97
CA VAL A 136 -5.33 21.39 -3.71
C VAL A 136 -6.85 21.53 -3.81
N MET A 137 -7.42 22.60 -3.26
CA MET A 137 -8.87 22.86 -3.26
C MET A 137 -9.42 23.33 -4.62
N THR A 138 -8.55 23.56 -5.61
CA THR A 138 -8.95 24.04 -6.95
C THR A 138 -8.52 23.12 -8.09
N THR A 139 -7.72 22.10 -7.80
CA THR A 139 -7.12 21.21 -8.82
C THR A 139 -7.81 19.85 -8.84
N THR A 140 -8.33 19.48 -10.02
CA THR A 140 -8.97 18.17 -10.28
C THR A 140 -8.11 17.25 -11.14
N SER A 141 -7.06 17.76 -11.76
CA SER A 141 -6.15 16.96 -12.61
C SER A 141 -4.72 17.50 -12.56
N VAL A 142 -3.75 16.62 -12.73
CA VAL A 142 -2.32 16.96 -12.75
C VAL A 142 -1.73 16.37 -14.03
N PRO A 143 -1.65 17.14 -15.13
CA PRO A 143 -1.22 16.62 -16.44
C PRO A 143 0.16 15.94 -16.43
N GLU A 144 1.05 16.34 -15.53
CA GLU A 144 2.33 15.68 -15.32
C GLU A 144 2.17 14.21 -14.89
N VAL A 145 1.25 13.93 -13.95
CA VAL A 145 0.97 12.57 -13.47
C VAL A 145 0.39 11.69 -14.58
N ASP A 146 -0.42 12.27 -15.47
CA ASP A 146 -0.96 11.56 -16.63
C ASP A 146 0.12 11.28 -17.69
N ALA A 147 1.03 12.22 -17.91
CA ALA A 147 2.19 12.00 -18.78
C ALA A 147 3.13 10.91 -18.20
N GLU A 148 3.32 10.88 -16.88
CA GLU A 148 4.06 9.84 -16.19
C GLU A 148 3.38 8.46 -16.29
N LYS A 149 2.05 8.42 -16.32
CA LYS A 149 1.29 7.18 -16.56
C LYS A 149 1.61 6.61 -17.93
N GLU A 150 1.51 7.41 -18.98
CA GLU A 150 1.86 6.95 -20.34
C GLU A 150 3.34 6.58 -20.47
N MET A 151 4.25 7.33 -19.83
CA MET A 151 5.68 7.03 -19.80
C MET A 151 5.95 5.67 -19.15
N THR A 152 5.36 5.39 -17.99
CA THR A 152 5.58 4.14 -17.25
C THR A 152 4.93 2.93 -17.92
N ILE A 153 3.79 3.09 -18.59
CA ILE A 153 3.23 2.09 -19.50
C ILE A 153 4.20 1.84 -20.68
N GLY A 154 4.81 2.92 -21.20
CA GLY A 154 5.84 2.87 -22.24
C GLY A 154 7.07 2.05 -21.84
N LEU A 155 7.47 2.04 -20.56
CA LEU A 155 8.61 1.23 -20.09
C LEU A 155 8.36 -0.27 -20.28
N ARG A 156 7.14 -0.73 -20.01
CA ARG A 156 6.71 -2.12 -20.21
C ARG A 156 6.54 -2.45 -21.68
N ARG A 157 5.86 -1.58 -22.45
CA ARG A 157 5.70 -1.74 -23.91
C ARG A 157 7.03 -1.87 -24.64
N ASN A 158 8.03 -1.10 -24.22
CA ASN A 158 9.36 -1.06 -24.82
C ASN A 158 10.41 -1.86 -24.03
N ARG A 159 9.99 -2.78 -23.16
CA ARG A 159 10.93 -3.62 -22.41
C ARG A 159 11.68 -4.51 -23.41
N PRO A 160 13.04 -4.49 -23.43
CA PRO A 160 13.79 -5.43 -24.25
C PRO A 160 13.57 -6.86 -23.74
N ASP A 161 13.84 -7.85 -24.58
CA ASP A 161 13.87 -9.23 -24.13
C ASP A 161 15.02 -9.42 -23.14
N LEU A 162 14.66 -9.49 -21.85
CA LEU A 162 15.63 -9.59 -20.77
C LEU A 162 16.39 -10.92 -20.83
N ALA A 163 15.77 -11.98 -21.36
CA ALA A 163 16.40 -13.29 -21.44
C ALA A 163 17.61 -13.30 -22.40
N THR A 164 17.62 -12.40 -23.39
CA THR A 164 18.70 -12.28 -24.39
C THR A 164 19.62 -11.08 -24.16
N ALA A 165 19.23 -10.12 -23.32
CA ALA A 165 20.07 -8.99 -22.91
C ALA A 165 21.34 -9.44 -22.17
N SER A 166 22.47 -8.74 -22.35
CA SER A 166 23.70 -9.04 -21.59
C SER A 166 23.58 -8.62 -20.12
N ASP A 167 24.41 -9.16 -19.23
CA ASP A 167 24.41 -8.77 -17.81
C ASP A 167 24.70 -7.27 -17.63
N ALA A 168 25.56 -6.71 -18.49
CA ALA A 168 25.83 -5.28 -18.53
C ALA A 168 24.61 -4.46 -18.98
N ASP A 169 23.84 -4.95 -19.96
CA ASP A 169 22.59 -4.30 -20.40
C ASP A 169 21.52 -4.34 -19.32
N LEU A 170 21.42 -5.44 -18.56
CA LEU A 170 20.51 -5.56 -17.41
C LEU A 170 20.87 -4.53 -16.32
N VAL A 171 22.15 -4.42 -15.96
CA VAL A 171 22.61 -3.41 -14.99
C VAL A 171 22.41 -1.99 -15.51
N SER A 172 22.69 -1.74 -16.80
CA SER A 172 22.45 -0.44 -17.44
C SER A 172 20.96 -0.05 -17.36
N ARG A 173 20.05 -0.99 -17.62
CA ARG A 173 18.60 -0.78 -17.46
C ARG A 173 18.23 -0.45 -16.02
N ILE A 174 18.78 -1.17 -15.04
CA ILE A 174 18.56 -0.91 -13.61
C ILE A 174 19.01 0.53 -13.25
N ARG A 175 20.19 0.94 -13.69
CA ARG A 175 20.75 2.29 -13.46
C ARG A 175 19.91 3.39 -14.09
N MET A 176 19.38 3.17 -15.30
CA MET A 176 18.51 4.11 -15.98
C MET A 176 17.19 4.35 -15.21
N LEU A 177 16.69 3.35 -14.49
CA LEU A 177 15.43 3.45 -13.75
C LEU A 177 15.56 4.14 -12.39
N GLN A 178 16.74 4.14 -11.76
CA GLN A 178 16.93 4.73 -10.42
C GLN A 178 16.60 6.25 -10.37
N PRO A 179 17.09 7.12 -11.29
CA PRO A 179 16.68 8.52 -11.34
C PRO A 179 15.18 8.71 -11.60
N LEU A 180 14.56 7.77 -12.32
CA LEU A 180 13.13 7.81 -12.57
C LEU A 180 12.32 7.54 -11.30
N LEU A 181 12.78 6.66 -10.41
CA LEU A 181 12.14 6.44 -9.11
C LEU A 181 12.11 7.72 -8.27
N ARG A 182 13.20 8.51 -8.29
CA ARG A 182 13.25 9.83 -7.64
C ARG A 182 12.19 10.78 -8.22
N LYS A 183 12.13 10.90 -9.55
CA LYS A 183 11.13 11.74 -10.23
C LYS A 183 9.69 11.33 -9.87
N LEU A 184 9.37 10.04 -10.03
CA LEU A 184 8.00 9.57 -9.81
C LEU A 184 7.57 9.73 -8.34
N PHE A 185 8.49 9.61 -7.40
CA PHE A 185 8.18 9.81 -5.98
C PHE A 185 8.07 11.29 -5.57
N ASP A 186 8.82 12.19 -6.23
CA ASP A 186 8.57 13.64 -6.15
C ASP A 186 7.12 13.94 -6.53
N SER A 187 6.67 13.42 -7.68
CA SER A 187 5.27 13.50 -8.15
C SER A 187 4.24 12.88 -7.20
N HIS A 188 4.58 11.80 -6.49
CA HIS A 188 3.69 11.12 -5.56
C HIS A 188 3.50 11.85 -4.21
N THR A 189 4.51 12.59 -3.77
CA THR A 189 4.56 13.07 -2.39
C THR A 189 3.46 14.08 -2.03
N PRO A 190 3.20 15.13 -2.86
CA PRO A 190 2.08 16.04 -2.60
C PRO A 190 0.72 15.33 -2.53
N PRO A 191 0.23 14.62 -3.57
CA PRO A 191 -1.09 13.98 -3.49
C PRO A 191 -1.19 12.91 -2.39
N SER A 192 -0.08 12.27 -2.01
CA SER A 192 -0.07 11.37 -0.86
C SER A 192 -0.37 12.11 0.45
N SER A 193 0.23 13.27 0.67
CA SER A 193 0.01 14.09 1.87
C SER A 193 -1.35 14.80 1.82
N ASP A 194 -1.71 15.32 0.65
CA ASP A 194 -2.91 16.12 0.42
C ASP A 194 -4.21 15.29 0.48
N SER A 195 -4.12 13.97 0.32
CA SER A 195 -5.28 13.07 0.38
C SER A 195 -6.02 13.09 1.73
N ALA A 196 -5.39 13.57 2.80
CA ALA A 196 -6.02 13.75 4.12
C ALA A 196 -6.89 15.01 4.23
N ILE A 197 -6.71 16.00 3.35
CA ILE A 197 -7.34 17.32 3.47
C ILE A 197 -8.86 17.24 3.31
N ALA A 198 -9.34 16.53 2.28
CA ALA A 198 -10.77 16.36 2.05
C ALA A 198 -11.48 15.64 3.22
N PRO A 199 -11.00 14.49 3.73
CA PRO A 199 -11.54 13.89 4.95
C PRO A 199 -11.61 14.84 6.15
N GLY A 200 -10.56 15.62 6.39
CA GLY A 200 -10.50 16.58 7.51
C GLY A 200 -11.58 17.67 7.39
N ILE A 201 -11.66 18.34 6.24
CA ILE A 201 -12.63 19.42 6.01
C ILE A 201 -14.06 18.87 6.02
N LEU A 202 -14.34 17.77 5.32
CA LEU A 202 -15.67 17.17 5.28
C LEU A 202 -16.11 16.71 6.67
N GLY A 203 -15.20 16.16 7.48
CA GLY A 203 -15.46 15.81 8.87
C GLY A 203 -15.92 17.01 9.70
N ALA A 204 -15.20 18.13 9.61
CA ALA A 204 -15.54 19.36 10.32
C ALA A 204 -16.88 19.96 9.85
N VAL A 205 -17.11 20.04 8.54
CA VAL A 205 -18.35 20.57 7.95
C VAL A 205 -19.55 19.72 8.37
N CYS A 206 -19.46 18.40 8.24
CA CYS A 206 -20.54 17.48 8.61
C CYS A 206 -20.80 17.47 10.12
N ALA A 207 -19.75 17.55 10.95
CA ALA A 207 -19.90 17.67 12.40
C ALA A 207 -20.62 18.97 12.80
N ALA A 208 -20.31 20.10 12.15
CA ALA A 208 -21.01 21.38 12.38
C ALA A 208 -22.50 21.32 12.01
N LEU A 209 -22.89 20.43 11.10
CA LEU A 209 -24.29 20.16 10.73
C LEU A 209 -24.97 19.11 11.62
N GLY A 210 -24.25 18.48 12.55
CA GLY A 210 -24.76 17.39 13.39
C GLY A 210 -24.87 16.04 12.68
N GLU A 211 -24.17 15.86 11.55
CA GLU A 211 -24.19 14.62 10.73
C GLU A 211 -22.76 14.09 10.44
N PRO A 212 -21.89 13.89 11.46
CA PRO A 212 -20.50 13.52 11.26
C PRO A 212 -20.30 12.23 10.44
N GLU A 213 -21.26 11.30 10.48
CA GLU A 213 -21.26 10.06 9.71
C GLU A 213 -21.39 10.26 8.19
N THR A 214 -21.86 11.43 7.74
CA THR A 214 -22.03 11.75 6.31
C THR A 214 -20.69 12.03 5.64
N ALA A 215 -19.69 12.52 6.36
CA ALA A 215 -18.38 12.92 5.80
C ALA A 215 -17.72 11.79 5.01
N MET A 216 -17.72 10.57 5.55
CA MET A 216 -17.08 9.42 4.88
C MET A 216 -17.88 8.92 3.67
N LYS A 217 -19.20 9.09 3.66
CA LYS A 217 -20.06 8.75 2.51
C LYS A 217 -19.83 9.69 1.33
N LEU A 218 -19.45 10.93 1.59
CA LEU A 218 -19.09 11.91 0.56
C LEU A 218 -17.79 11.56 -0.19
N LEU A 219 -16.98 10.66 0.37
CA LEU A 219 -15.71 10.18 -0.21
C LEU A 219 -15.81 8.76 -0.80
N ALA A 220 -17.02 8.18 -0.86
CA ALA A 220 -17.22 6.83 -1.40
C ALA A 220 -17.47 6.84 -2.91
N GLY A 221 -16.99 5.81 -3.61
CA GLY A 221 -17.21 5.57 -5.04
C GLY A 221 -16.68 6.66 -5.99
N ILE A 222 -15.60 7.36 -5.62
CA ILE A 222 -15.08 8.54 -6.35
C ILE A 222 -14.89 8.23 -7.84
N GLY A 223 -14.49 6.99 -8.17
CA GLY A 223 -14.14 6.58 -9.53
C GLY A 223 -12.68 6.90 -9.86
N ASP A 224 -12.22 6.39 -11.01
CA ASP A 224 -10.86 6.58 -11.53
C ASP A 224 -9.71 6.25 -10.56
N VAL A 225 -9.98 5.29 -9.65
CA VAL A 225 -8.99 4.74 -8.73
C VAL A 225 -8.20 3.63 -9.46
N ASP A 226 -7.00 3.96 -9.95
CA ASP A 226 -6.14 3.04 -10.71
C ASP A 226 -5.90 1.68 -9.98
N SER A 227 -5.90 1.64 -8.65
CA SER A 227 -5.73 0.40 -7.87
C SER A 227 -6.96 -0.51 -7.77
N ALA A 228 -8.15 0.00 -8.09
CA ALA A 228 -9.38 -0.80 -8.20
C ALA A 228 -9.55 -1.42 -9.59
N GLU A 229 -8.90 -0.86 -10.63
CA GLU A 229 -8.97 -1.34 -12.02
C GLU A 229 -8.69 -2.85 -12.20
N PRO A 230 -7.65 -3.44 -11.57
CA PRO A 230 -7.40 -4.87 -11.66
C PRO A 230 -8.58 -5.71 -11.18
N SER A 231 -9.30 -5.27 -10.15
CA SER A 231 -10.42 -6.03 -9.58
C SER A 231 -11.63 -6.04 -10.52
N TYR A 232 -11.89 -4.92 -11.22
CA TYR A 232 -12.90 -4.89 -12.29
C TYR A 232 -12.54 -5.85 -13.43
N ARG A 233 -11.26 -5.90 -13.84
CA ARG A 233 -10.80 -6.79 -14.91
C ARG A 233 -10.80 -8.27 -14.50
N MET A 234 -10.40 -8.58 -13.26
CA MET A 234 -10.50 -9.92 -12.70
C MET A 234 -11.95 -10.39 -12.59
N TRP A 235 -12.88 -9.50 -12.25
CA TRP A 235 -14.31 -9.81 -12.28
C TRP A 235 -14.76 -10.24 -13.67
N ASP A 236 -14.44 -9.47 -14.71
CA ASP A 236 -14.81 -9.77 -16.09
C ASP A 236 -14.23 -11.14 -16.54
N ILE A 237 -12.96 -11.41 -16.23
CA ILE A 237 -12.32 -12.72 -16.48
C ILE A 237 -13.03 -13.84 -15.72
N SER A 238 -13.40 -13.62 -14.45
CA SER A 238 -14.09 -14.62 -13.63
C SER A 238 -15.45 -15.05 -14.22
N ARG A 239 -16.16 -14.11 -14.86
CA ARG A 239 -17.46 -14.40 -15.49
C ARG A 239 -17.28 -15.28 -16.72
N ARG A 240 -16.20 -15.10 -17.49
CA ARG A 240 -15.83 -16.00 -18.58
C ARG A 240 -15.61 -17.43 -18.07
N VAL A 241 -14.90 -17.58 -16.95
CA VAL A 241 -14.69 -18.89 -16.32
C VAL A 241 -16.03 -19.52 -15.95
N ARG A 242 -16.92 -18.77 -15.29
CA ARG A 242 -18.25 -19.24 -14.88
C ARG A 242 -19.15 -19.61 -16.06
N SER A 243 -19.00 -18.95 -17.21
CA SER A 243 -19.78 -19.25 -18.42
C SER A 243 -19.28 -20.46 -19.22
N SER A 244 -18.10 -21.01 -18.89
CA SER A 244 -17.49 -22.14 -19.60
C SER A 244 -17.33 -23.34 -18.68
N ALA A 245 -17.99 -24.46 -19.03
CA ALA A 245 -17.88 -25.72 -18.28
C ALA A 245 -16.43 -26.25 -18.28
N GLU A 246 -15.69 -26.01 -19.35
CA GLU A 246 -14.29 -26.43 -19.47
C GLU A 246 -13.37 -25.62 -18.57
N LEU A 247 -13.48 -24.28 -18.60
CA LEU A 247 -12.71 -23.41 -17.71
C LEU A 247 -13.05 -23.71 -16.26
N THR A 248 -14.34 -23.84 -15.93
CA THR A 248 -14.80 -24.20 -14.59
C THR A 248 -14.16 -25.50 -14.12
N LYS A 249 -14.19 -26.57 -14.92
CA LYS A 249 -13.53 -27.84 -14.60
C LYS A 249 -12.02 -27.68 -14.39
N ALA A 250 -11.37 -26.84 -15.20
CA ALA A 250 -9.92 -26.61 -15.07
C ALA A 250 -9.57 -25.86 -13.77
N PHE A 251 -10.39 -24.88 -13.36
CA PHE A 251 -10.24 -24.15 -12.10
C PHE A 251 -10.59 -25.00 -10.89
N ASP A 252 -11.64 -25.83 -10.95
CA ASP A 252 -12.02 -26.77 -9.88
C ASP A 252 -10.92 -27.80 -9.58
N ALA A 253 -10.05 -28.09 -10.55
CA ALA A 253 -8.85 -28.91 -10.36
C ALA A 253 -7.69 -28.17 -9.64
N GLY A 254 -7.88 -26.90 -9.27
CA GLY A 254 -6.92 -26.05 -8.56
C GLY A 254 -6.07 -25.16 -9.47
N VAL A 255 -5.59 -24.03 -8.97
CA VAL A 255 -4.83 -23.04 -9.79
C VAL A 255 -3.41 -23.47 -10.13
N SER A 256 -2.83 -24.42 -9.39
CA SER A 256 -1.49 -24.94 -9.69
C SER A 256 -1.47 -25.65 -11.05
N GLY A 257 -0.57 -25.24 -11.94
CA GLY A 257 -0.45 -25.78 -13.31
C GLY A 257 -1.63 -25.44 -14.23
N LEU A 258 -2.53 -24.53 -13.83
CA LEU A 258 -3.74 -24.18 -14.58
C LEU A 258 -3.43 -23.67 -15.99
N LEU A 259 -2.48 -22.72 -16.11
CA LEU A 259 -2.11 -22.17 -17.41
C LEU A 259 -1.64 -23.25 -18.38
N GLY A 260 -0.80 -24.18 -17.92
CA GLY A 260 -0.33 -25.30 -18.74
C GLY A 260 -1.48 -26.23 -19.18
N ARG A 261 -2.45 -26.50 -18.29
CA ARG A 261 -3.64 -27.30 -18.66
C ARG A 261 -4.49 -26.61 -19.71
N LEU A 262 -4.72 -25.30 -19.55
CA LEU A 262 -5.51 -24.52 -20.51
C LEU A 262 -4.80 -24.43 -21.87
N SER A 263 -3.49 -24.19 -21.89
CA SER A 263 -2.71 -24.16 -23.13
C SER A 263 -2.74 -25.49 -23.87
N ALA A 264 -2.75 -26.62 -23.14
CA ALA A 264 -2.81 -27.94 -23.73
C ALA A 264 -4.21 -28.36 -24.23
N SER A 265 -5.29 -27.67 -23.79
CA SER A 265 -6.67 -28.05 -24.11
C SER A 265 -7.03 -27.84 -25.59
N GLY A 266 -6.48 -26.80 -26.22
CA GLY A 266 -6.81 -26.42 -27.61
C GLY A 266 -8.21 -25.82 -27.82
N SER A 267 -8.99 -25.66 -26.75
CA SER A 267 -10.32 -25.07 -26.78
C SER A 267 -10.32 -23.57 -27.05
N ALA A 268 -11.35 -23.09 -27.75
CA ALA A 268 -11.55 -21.66 -28.00
C ALA A 268 -11.77 -20.87 -26.70
N ASP A 269 -12.45 -21.45 -25.70
CA ASP A 269 -12.66 -20.81 -24.40
C ASP A 269 -11.33 -20.70 -23.63
N ALA A 270 -10.51 -21.75 -23.67
CA ALA A 270 -9.18 -21.75 -23.07
C ALA A 270 -8.25 -20.72 -23.73
N GLN A 271 -8.26 -20.63 -25.06
CA GLN A 271 -7.48 -19.64 -25.82
C GLN A 271 -7.93 -18.21 -25.50
N ALA A 272 -9.25 -17.96 -25.46
CA ALA A 272 -9.79 -16.65 -25.12
C ALA A 272 -9.44 -16.24 -23.67
N PHE A 273 -9.54 -17.17 -22.72
CA PHE A 273 -9.10 -16.93 -21.34
C PHE A 273 -7.61 -16.59 -21.28
N LEU A 274 -6.75 -17.37 -21.95
CA LEU A 274 -5.30 -17.12 -21.95
C LEU A 274 -4.97 -15.75 -22.53
N ALA A 275 -5.61 -15.35 -23.64
CA ALA A 275 -5.42 -14.02 -24.22
C ALA A 275 -5.86 -12.88 -23.27
N ASP A 276 -7.03 -13.02 -22.64
CA ASP A 276 -7.52 -12.04 -21.66
C ASP A 276 -6.59 -11.95 -20.43
N PHE A 277 -6.06 -13.09 -19.98
CA PHE A 277 -5.15 -13.17 -18.84
C PHE A 277 -3.75 -12.64 -19.16
N ASP A 278 -3.21 -12.90 -20.36
CA ASP A 278 -1.95 -12.32 -20.83
C ASP A 278 -2.05 -10.80 -20.91
N GLN A 279 -3.17 -10.27 -21.41
CA GLN A 279 -3.43 -8.82 -21.41
C GLN A 279 -3.53 -8.28 -19.98
N PHE A 280 -4.19 -8.99 -19.07
CA PHE A 280 -4.24 -8.62 -17.66
C PHE A 280 -2.83 -8.55 -17.03
N LEU A 281 -1.97 -9.55 -17.28
CA LEU A 281 -0.59 -9.53 -16.81
C LEU A 281 0.23 -8.41 -17.46
N PHE A 282 -0.05 -8.07 -18.71
CA PHE A 282 0.60 -6.93 -19.36
C PHE A 282 0.24 -5.61 -18.69
N ASP A 283 -1.04 -5.37 -18.43
CA ASP A 283 -1.57 -4.11 -17.89
C ASP A 283 -1.25 -3.96 -16.39
N PHE A 284 -1.36 -5.05 -15.63
CA PHE A 284 -1.35 -5.03 -14.15
C PHE A 284 -0.30 -5.93 -13.51
N GLY A 285 0.51 -6.65 -14.29
CA GLY A 285 1.50 -7.61 -13.78
C GLY A 285 2.56 -7.03 -12.83
N SER A 286 2.72 -5.71 -12.80
CA SER A 286 3.60 -5.03 -11.84
C SER A 286 3.11 -5.08 -10.39
N ARG A 287 1.84 -5.41 -10.17
CA ARG A 287 1.19 -5.46 -8.86
C ARG A 287 1.39 -6.81 -8.19
N GLY A 288 1.45 -6.82 -6.87
CA GLY A 288 1.67 -8.03 -6.08
C GLY A 288 1.86 -7.72 -4.61
N PRO A 289 1.83 -8.73 -3.74
CA PRO A 289 2.09 -8.53 -2.32
C PRO A 289 3.47 -7.94 -2.13
N ASN A 290 3.59 -6.98 -1.22
CA ASN A 290 4.87 -6.34 -0.92
C ASN A 290 5.53 -5.74 -2.19
N GLU A 291 4.71 -5.13 -3.06
CA GLU A 291 5.10 -4.65 -4.39
C GLU A 291 6.24 -3.62 -4.42
N TRP A 292 6.59 -3.01 -3.28
CA TRP A 292 7.73 -2.12 -3.15
C TRP A 292 9.08 -2.85 -3.02
N GLU A 293 9.07 -4.09 -2.52
CA GLU A 293 10.26 -4.92 -2.38
C GLU A 293 10.55 -5.62 -3.72
N ILE A 294 11.71 -5.33 -4.32
CA ILE A 294 12.05 -5.90 -5.63
C ILE A 294 12.28 -7.42 -5.57
N SER A 295 12.54 -8.00 -4.39
CA SER A 295 12.59 -9.46 -4.22
C SER A 295 11.21 -10.12 -4.17
N ALA A 296 10.15 -9.39 -3.85
CA ALA A 296 8.80 -9.93 -3.74
C ALA A 296 8.25 -10.38 -5.11
N ASP A 297 7.32 -11.33 -5.09
CA ASP A 297 6.61 -11.77 -6.28
C ASP A 297 5.49 -10.78 -6.67
N THR A 298 5.25 -10.69 -7.98
CA THR A 298 4.11 -9.99 -8.56
C THR A 298 3.23 -10.93 -9.37
N TRP A 299 2.09 -10.44 -9.85
CA TRP A 299 1.28 -11.17 -10.81
C TRP A 299 2.06 -11.49 -12.09
N GLU A 300 3.01 -10.65 -12.51
CA GLU A 300 3.91 -10.98 -13.63
C GLU A 300 4.88 -12.11 -13.29
N THR A 301 5.52 -12.08 -12.11
CA THR A 301 6.56 -13.07 -11.77
C THR A 301 6.00 -14.38 -11.21
N ARG A 302 4.77 -14.35 -10.68
CA ARG A 302 4.03 -15.49 -10.15
C ARG A 302 2.52 -15.33 -10.45
N PRO A 303 2.08 -15.63 -11.68
CA PRO A 303 0.70 -15.44 -12.12
C PRO A 303 -0.36 -16.19 -11.29
N GLU A 304 0.04 -17.26 -10.59
CA GLU A 304 -0.83 -18.04 -9.71
C GLU A 304 -1.50 -17.18 -8.63
N ILE A 305 -0.87 -16.09 -8.19
CA ILE A 305 -1.46 -15.16 -7.22
C ILE A 305 -2.74 -14.53 -7.78
N ALA A 306 -2.70 -14.06 -9.04
CA ALA A 306 -3.88 -13.49 -9.71
C ALA A 306 -4.93 -14.57 -10.02
N LEU A 307 -4.50 -15.76 -10.42
CA LEU A 307 -5.39 -16.89 -10.69
C LEU A 307 -6.15 -17.33 -9.43
N ALA A 308 -5.48 -17.35 -8.26
CA ALA A 308 -6.12 -17.67 -6.98
C ALA A 308 -7.23 -16.66 -6.65
N ALA A 309 -7.00 -15.36 -6.87
CA ALA A 309 -8.03 -14.36 -6.70
C ALA A 309 -9.20 -14.55 -7.68
N ILE A 310 -8.92 -14.76 -8.98
CA ILE A 310 -9.95 -15.02 -10.00
C ILE A 310 -10.79 -16.27 -9.63
N ASP A 311 -10.15 -17.31 -9.10
CA ASP A 311 -10.80 -18.54 -8.64
C ASP A 311 -11.77 -18.29 -7.48
N ARG A 312 -11.47 -17.35 -6.56
CA ARG A 312 -12.42 -16.95 -5.52
C ARG A 312 -13.55 -16.09 -6.08
N ILE A 313 -13.22 -15.13 -6.95
CA ILE A 313 -14.19 -14.18 -7.53
C ILE A 313 -15.23 -14.90 -8.40
N ARG A 314 -14.87 -15.95 -9.16
CA ARG A 314 -15.82 -16.68 -10.03
C ARG A 314 -16.96 -17.35 -9.26
N LEU A 315 -16.80 -17.58 -7.96
CA LEU A 315 -17.79 -18.24 -7.10
C LEU A 315 -18.90 -17.28 -6.64
N GLN A 316 -18.72 -15.97 -6.83
CA GLN A 316 -19.72 -14.97 -6.43
C GLN A 316 -20.90 -14.91 -7.41
N SER A 317 -22.08 -14.55 -6.89
CA SER A 317 -23.25 -14.20 -7.71
C SER A 317 -23.04 -12.87 -8.43
N ASP A 318 -23.81 -12.61 -9.50
CA ASP A 318 -23.67 -11.37 -10.27
C ASP A 318 -24.17 -10.12 -9.51
N ASP A 319 -24.95 -10.31 -8.44
CA ASP A 319 -25.39 -9.24 -7.52
C ASP A 319 -24.21 -8.58 -6.78
N GLU A 320 -23.10 -9.31 -6.64
CA GLU A 320 -21.87 -8.81 -6.02
C GLU A 320 -20.94 -8.05 -6.98
N SER A 321 -21.46 -7.68 -8.16
CA SER A 321 -20.70 -6.93 -9.16
C SER A 321 -20.08 -5.66 -8.55
N PRO A 322 -18.75 -5.48 -8.65
CA PRO A 322 -18.07 -4.31 -8.10
C PRO A 322 -18.55 -3.03 -8.79
N ARG A 323 -18.90 -3.12 -10.08
CA ARG A 323 -19.45 -1.98 -10.84
C ARG A 323 -20.84 -1.59 -10.34
N ALA A 324 -21.67 -2.57 -9.96
CA ALA A 324 -22.99 -2.29 -9.39
C ALA A 324 -22.88 -1.64 -8.00
N ARG A 325 -22.00 -2.17 -7.14
CA ARG A 325 -21.71 -1.61 -5.81
C ARG A 325 -21.17 -0.18 -5.92
N GLN A 326 -20.19 0.05 -6.80
CA GLN A 326 -19.61 1.37 -7.05
C GLN A 326 -20.66 2.37 -7.54
N LYS A 327 -21.50 1.97 -8.52
CA LYS A 327 -22.55 2.83 -9.06
C LYS A 327 -23.52 3.28 -7.97
N LYS A 328 -23.96 2.36 -7.10
CA LYS A 328 -24.85 2.67 -5.97
C LYS A 328 -24.21 3.69 -5.01
N LYS A 329 -22.90 3.55 -4.73
CA LYS A 329 -22.16 4.49 -3.87
C LYS A 329 -21.97 5.85 -4.51
N ALA A 330 -21.70 5.91 -5.81
CA ALA A 330 -21.62 7.18 -6.54
C ALA A 330 -22.97 7.93 -6.54
N GLU A 331 -24.09 7.22 -6.75
CA GLU A 331 -25.43 7.79 -6.66
C GLU A 331 -25.77 8.31 -5.26
N GLU A 332 -25.43 7.54 -4.21
CA GLU A 332 -25.57 7.96 -2.81
C GLU A 332 -24.74 9.22 -2.52
N ARG A 333 -23.47 9.25 -2.95
CA ARG A 333 -22.59 10.41 -2.82
C ARG A 333 -23.21 11.64 -3.47
N HIS A 334 -23.61 11.56 -4.74
CA HIS A 334 -24.16 12.72 -5.46
C HIS A 334 -25.38 13.33 -4.75
N ARG A 335 -26.26 12.48 -4.21
CA ARG A 335 -27.41 12.92 -3.42
C ARG A 335 -26.98 13.63 -2.13
N LEU A 336 -26.06 13.04 -1.37
CA LEU A 336 -25.55 13.62 -0.13
C LEU A 336 -24.77 14.92 -0.38
N THR A 337 -23.98 15.00 -1.45
CA THR A 337 -23.29 16.23 -1.84
C THR A 337 -24.28 17.35 -2.10
N ALA A 338 -25.39 17.08 -2.81
CA ALA A 338 -26.42 18.09 -3.07
C ALA A 338 -27.14 18.53 -1.79
N ASP A 339 -27.43 17.59 -0.89
CA ASP A 339 -28.07 17.87 0.40
C ASP A 339 -27.18 18.74 1.31
N ILE A 340 -25.91 18.35 1.50
CA ILE A 340 -24.96 19.12 2.32
C ILE A 340 -24.71 20.50 1.70
N ARG A 341 -24.58 20.60 0.36
CA ARG A 341 -24.48 21.89 -0.34
C ARG A 341 -25.66 22.81 -0.03
N ALA A 342 -26.88 22.29 -0.03
CA ALA A 342 -28.07 23.06 0.30
C ALA A 342 -28.10 23.51 1.77
N LYS A 343 -27.57 22.69 2.69
CA LYS A 343 -27.49 22.99 4.12
C LYS A 343 -26.41 24.01 4.47
N VAL A 344 -25.24 23.99 3.80
CA VAL A 344 -24.15 24.94 4.07
C VAL A 344 -24.36 26.30 3.42
N ALA A 345 -25.09 26.37 2.29
CA ALA A 345 -25.37 27.61 1.58
C ALA A 345 -25.96 28.75 2.47
N PRO A 346 -26.99 28.51 3.31
CA PRO A 346 -27.53 29.55 4.19
C PRO A 346 -26.63 29.88 5.40
N LEU A 347 -25.59 29.08 5.69
CA LEU A 347 -24.71 29.26 6.85
C LEU A 347 -23.51 30.18 6.57
N GLY A 348 -23.32 30.60 5.32
CA GLY A 348 -22.32 31.60 4.92
C GLY A 348 -21.39 31.15 3.80
N ALA A 349 -20.83 32.13 3.09
CA ALA A 349 -19.96 31.89 1.93
C ALA A 349 -18.68 31.12 2.28
N GLU A 350 -18.17 31.29 3.51
CA GLU A 350 -16.96 30.61 3.98
C GLU A 350 -17.17 29.10 4.11
N LEU A 351 -18.20 28.67 4.86
CA LEU A 351 -18.49 27.25 5.05
C LEU A 351 -18.87 26.57 3.72
N ALA A 352 -19.63 27.27 2.86
CA ALA A 352 -19.95 26.79 1.52
C ALA A 352 -18.68 26.64 0.65
N GLY A 353 -17.76 27.61 0.70
CA GLY A 353 -16.48 27.55 0.00
C GLY A 353 -15.58 26.41 0.48
N GLN A 354 -15.51 26.18 1.80
CA GLN A 354 -14.77 25.06 2.39
C GLN A 354 -15.33 23.72 1.91
N PHE A 355 -16.66 23.58 1.87
CA PHE A 355 -17.30 22.37 1.37
C PHE A 355 -16.96 22.09 -0.11
N GLU A 356 -17.10 23.09 -0.99
CA GLU A 356 -16.76 22.90 -2.42
C GLU A 356 -15.27 22.60 -2.60
N GLY A 357 -14.39 23.30 -1.87
CA GLY A 357 -12.95 23.03 -1.87
C GLY A 357 -12.62 21.61 -1.44
N ALA A 358 -13.30 21.08 -0.43
CA ALA A 358 -13.12 19.70 0.03
C ALA A 358 -13.59 18.67 -1.00
N ILE A 359 -14.69 18.94 -1.71
CA ILE A 359 -15.15 18.09 -2.82
C ILE A 359 -14.08 18.06 -3.92
N VAL A 360 -13.49 19.19 -4.29
CA VAL A 360 -12.40 19.23 -5.28
C VAL A 360 -11.17 18.47 -4.77
N ALA A 361 -10.76 18.73 -3.53
CA ALA A 361 -9.61 18.10 -2.89
C ALA A 361 -9.73 16.57 -2.79
N SER A 362 -10.95 16.00 -2.83
CA SER A 362 -11.14 14.55 -2.88
C SER A 362 -10.48 13.89 -4.09
N SER A 363 -10.26 14.64 -5.18
CA SER A 363 -9.51 14.20 -6.37
C SER A 363 -8.07 13.76 -6.05
N GLN A 364 -7.46 14.29 -4.97
CA GLN A 364 -6.10 13.92 -4.56
C GLN A 364 -5.99 12.43 -4.21
N MET A 365 -7.07 11.78 -3.77
CA MET A 365 -7.08 10.34 -3.50
C MET A 365 -6.87 9.52 -4.78
N ALA A 366 -7.52 9.90 -5.88
CA ALA A 366 -7.33 9.23 -7.18
C ALA A 366 -5.93 9.53 -7.77
N ILE A 367 -5.46 10.78 -7.66
CA ILE A 367 -4.11 11.18 -8.10
C ILE A 367 -3.03 10.41 -7.32
N ARG A 368 -3.21 10.23 -6.01
CA ARG A 368 -2.32 9.44 -5.14
C ARG A 368 -2.22 7.99 -5.61
N GLU A 369 -3.35 7.36 -5.93
CA GLU A 369 -3.36 5.96 -6.40
C GLU A 369 -2.73 5.81 -7.80
N ARG A 370 -2.91 6.80 -8.68
CA ARG A 370 -2.26 6.85 -9.99
C ARG A 370 -0.74 7.02 -9.88
N THR A 371 -0.28 7.99 -9.09
CA THR A 371 1.16 8.22 -8.86
C THR A 371 1.83 7.00 -8.25
N LYS A 372 1.20 6.34 -7.26
CA LYS A 372 1.67 5.05 -6.73
C LYS A 372 1.80 3.99 -7.84
N THR A 373 0.77 3.83 -8.67
CA THR A 373 0.78 2.86 -9.77
C THR A 373 1.92 3.12 -10.76
N ASN A 374 2.21 4.38 -11.08
CA ASN A 374 3.33 4.77 -11.93
C ASN A 374 4.67 4.33 -11.32
N ILE A 375 4.88 4.57 -10.03
CA ILE A 375 6.10 4.15 -9.32
C ILE A 375 6.25 2.63 -9.35
N ILE A 376 5.18 1.88 -9.02
CA ILE A 376 5.23 0.42 -8.96
C ILE A 376 5.55 -0.21 -10.31
N ARG A 377 5.08 0.37 -11.43
CA ARG A 377 5.51 -0.05 -12.77
C ARG A 377 7.03 0.08 -12.94
N ALA A 378 7.62 1.22 -12.55
CA ALA A 378 9.07 1.43 -12.62
C ALA A 378 9.85 0.50 -11.68
N VAL A 379 9.38 0.29 -10.44
CA VAL A 379 9.96 -0.68 -9.49
C VAL A 379 9.93 -2.08 -10.08
N ASN A 380 8.84 -2.48 -10.74
CA ASN A 380 8.75 -3.78 -11.37
C ASN A 380 9.74 -3.97 -12.53
N GLU A 381 10.02 -2.92 -13.31
CA GLU A 381 11.06 -2.95 -14.34
C GLU A 381 12.47 -3.15 -13.76
N VAL A 382 12.74 -2.65 -12.55
CA VAL A 382 13.97 -2.99 -11.80
C VAL A 382 13.92 -4.45 -11.35
N ARG A 383 12.81 -4.88 -10.71
CA ARG A 383 12.59 -6.25 -10.22
C ARG A 383 12.87 -7.29 -11.29
N VAL A 384 12.25 -7.19 -12.46
CA VAL A 384 12.37 -8.21 -13.51
C VAL A 384 13.78 -8.29 -14.11
N ALA A 385 14.50 -7.16 -14.19
CA ALA A 385 15.90 -7.14 -14.63
C ALA A 385 16.83 -7.80 -13.61
N VAL A 386 16.65 -7.49 -12.32
CA VAL A 386 17.41 -8.11 -11.23
C VAL A 386 17.11 -9.61 -11.13
N ARG A 387 15.84 -10.02 -11.27
CA ARG A 387 15.43 -11.43 -11.28
C ARG A 387 16.08 -12.21 -12.41
N GLU A 388 16.14 -11.65 -13.60
CA GLU A 388 16.82 -12.29 -14.74
C GLU A 388 18.32 -12.47 -14.47
N LEU A 389 18.98 -11.45 -13.91
CA LEU A 389 20.39 -11.54 -13.49
C LEU A 389 20.56 -12.69 -12.47
N GLY A 390 19.74 -12.73 -11.42
CA GLY A 390 19.78 -13.79 -10.41
C GLY A 390 19.54 -15.19 -11.00
N ARG A 391 18.51 -15.35 -11.84
CA ARG A 391 18.16 -16.60 -12.51
C ARG A 391 19.32 -17.11 -13.37
N ARG A 392 19.94 -16.23 -14.16
CA ARG A 392 21.06 -16.56 -15.04
C ARG A 392 22.29 -17.00 -14.25
N HIS A 393 22.68 -16.26 -13.23
CA HIS A 393 23.86 -16.62 -12.43
C HIS A 393 23.63 -17.84 -11.53
N ALA A 394 22.37 -18.16 -11.19
CA ALA A 394 22.05 -19.45 -10.58
C ALA A 394 22.19 -20.61 -11.57
N ALA A 395 21.68 -20.46 -12.80
CA ALA A 395 21.81 -21.48 -13.85
C ALA A 395 23.26 -21.73 -14.27
N LEU A 396 24.11 -20.69 -14.26
CA LEU A 396 25.55 -20.79 -14.50
C LEU A 396 26.36 -21.37 -13.32
N GLY A 397 25.72 -21.61 -12.17
CA GLY A 397 26.37 -22.10 -10.96
C GLY A 397 27.23 -21.06 -10.22
N ASN A 398 27.10 -19.78 -10.54
CA ASN A 398 27.76 -18.69 -9.82
C ASN A 398 27.04 -18.38 -8.49
N LEU A 399 25.71 -18.53 -8.46
CA LEU A 399 24.89 -18.41 -7.26
C LEU A 399 24.23 -19.75 -6.94
N ALA A 400 24.15 -20.12 -5.67
CA ALA A 400 23.42 -21.31 -5.23
C ALA A 400 21.89 -21.15 -5.32
N ASN A 401 21.40 -19.91 -5.24
CA ASN A 401 19.99 -19.57 -5.34
C ASN A 401 19.86 -18.22 -6.07
N ALA A 402 18.91 -18.11 -7.01
CA ALA A 402 18.67 -16.90 -7.76
C ALA A 402 18.36 -15.68 -6.87
N HIS A 403 17.69 -15.89 -5.72
CA HIS A 403 17.34 -14.82 -4.77
C HIS A 403 18.55 -14.21 -4.06
N HIS A 404 19.73 -14.85 -4.10
CA HIS A 404 20.94 -14.27 -3.51
C HIS A 404 21.32 -12.93 -4.18
N VAL A 405 20.92 -12.70 -5.43
CA VAL A 405 21.17 -11.43 -6.15
C VAL A 405 20.61 -10.21 -5.42
N PHE A 406 19.49 -10.35 -4.69
CA PHE A 406 18.88 -9.25 -3.95
C PHE A 406 19.68 -8.82 -2.72
N MET A 407 20.68 -9.63 -2.31
CA MET A 407 21.57 -9.31 -1.19
C MET A 407 22.78 -8.46 -1.59
N LEU A 408 22.89 -8.11 -2.87
CA LEU A 408 23.87 -7.14 -3.36
C LEU A 408 23.60 -5.77 -2.72
N LEU A 409 24.66 -5.04 -2.45
CA LEU A 409 24.60 -3.60 -2.20
C LEU A 409 24.55 -2.86 -3.53
N ASP A 410 24.05 -1.63 -3.52
CA ASP A 410 23.91 -0.84 -4.74
C ASP A 410 25.25 -0.67 -5.48
N ALA A 411 26.32 -0.41 -4.73
CA ALA A 411 27.69 -0.25 -5.26
C ALA A 411 28.40 -1.57 -5.63
N GLU A 412 27.72 -2.72 -5.50
CA GLU A 412 28.26 -4.04 -5.83
C GLU A 412 27.75 -4.58 -7.19
N LEU A 413 26.73 -3.98 -7.81
CA LEU A 413 26.11 -4.48 -9.04
C LEU A 413 27.12 -4.68 -10.19
N GLU A 414 27.91 -3.66 -10.52
CA GLU A 414 28.90 -3.74 -11.60
C GLU A 414 30.04 -4.72 -11.27
N LYS A 415 30.42 -4.80 -9.98
CA LYS A 415 31.45 -5.73 -9.49
C LYS A 415 30.99 -7.18 -9.60
N PHE A 416 29.72 -7.43 -9.31
CA PHE A 416 29.11 -8.73 -9.46
C PHE A 416 29.10 -9.19 -10.92
N VAL A 417 28.79 -8.30 -11.87
CA VAL A 417 28.87 -8.64 -13.30
C VAL A 417 30.31 -8.96 -13.72
N ALA A 418 31.30 -8.26 -13.18
CA ALA A 418 32.71 -8.48 -13.49
C ALA A 418 33.28 -9.78 -12.91
N ASP A 419 32.90 -10.15 -11.68
CA ASP A 419 33.34 -11.38 -10.99
C ASP A 419 32.20 -11.97 -10.14
N PRO A 420 31.23 -12.69 -10.74
CA PRO A 420 30.06 -13.15 -10.00
C PRO A 420 30.37 -14.22 -8.96
N LYS A 421 31.47 -14.97 -9.14
CA LYS A 421 31.84 -16.07 -8.23
C LYS A 421 32.35 -15.57 -6.89
N SER A 422 33.01 -14.41 -6.85
CA SER A 422 33.48 -13.82 -5.58
C SER A 422 32.35 -13.45 -4.63
N PHE A 423 31.12 -13.32 -5.13
CA PHE A 423 29.94 -12.94 -4.35
C PHE A 423 29.14 -14.13 -3.81
N ALA A 424 29.38 -15.36 -4.27
CA ALA A 424 28.57 -16.52 -3.92
C ALA A 424 28.43 -16.75 -2.40
N GLY A 425 29.56 -16.77 -1.69
CA GLY A 425 29.62 -16.93 -0.24
C GLY A 425 29.01 -15.75 0.52
N PRO A 426 29.48 -14.51 0.28
CA PRO A 426 28.94 -13.31 0.95
C PRO A 426 27.43 -13.15 0.78
N LEU A 427 26.88 -13.35 -0.43
CA LEU A 427 25.44 -13.21 -0.66
C LEU A 427 24.62 -14.31 0.01
N ALA A 428 25.12 -15.54 0.05
CA ALA A 428 24.46 -16.62 0.78
C ALA A 428 24.41 -16.35 2.30
N GLU A 429 25.49 -15.82 2.88
CA GLU A 429 25.53 -15.45 4.30
C GLU A 429 24.55 -14.30 4.61
N ARG A 430 24.52 -13.27 3.76
CA ARG A 430 23.57 -12.16 3.88
C ARG A 430 22.13 -12.66 3.76
N TYR A 431 21.85 -13.54 2.80
CA TYR A 431 20.52 -14.12 2.60
C TYR A 431 20.04 -14.87 3.84
N ALA A 432 20.89 -15.71 4.44
CA ALA A 432 20.54 -16.43 5.67
C ALA A 432 20.22 -15.49 6.84
N LYS A 433 20.99 -14.40 7.01
CA LYS A 433 20.71 -13.38 8.03
C LYS A 433 19.43 -12.59 7.71
N TRP A 434 19.19 -12.26 6.45
CA TRP A 434 17.96 -11.58 6.01
C TRP A 434 16.72 -12.45 6.28
N GLN A 435 16.80 -13.76 6.04
CA GLN A 435 15.72 -14.69 6.41
C GLN A 435 15.46 -14.73 7.92
N GLN A 436 16.50 -14.62 8.76
CA GLN A 436 16.33 -14.51 10.21
C GLN A 436 15.59 -13.23 10.58
N LEU A 437 15.88 -12.09 9.93
CA LEU A 437 15.13 -10.85 10.14
C LEU A 437 13.64 -11.06 9.88
N GLN A 438 13.25 -11.79 8.84
CA GLN A 438 11.82 -12.01 8.53
C GLN A 438 11.01 -12.66 9.66
N THR A 439 11.68 -13.32 10.60
CA THR A 439 11.06 -13.96 11.77
C THR A 439 10.86 -13.03 12.97
N LEU A 440 11.40 -11.81 12.91
CA LEU A 440 11.36 -10.84 14.00
C LEU A 440 10.19 -9.86 13.87
N GLU A 441 9.67 -9.43 15.02
CA GLU A 441 8.69 -8.36 15.14
C GLU A 441 9.44 -7.07 15.52
N PRO A 442 9.54 -6.09 14.58
CA PRO A 442 10.27 -4.86 14.84
C PRO A 442 9.47 -3.95 15.79
N PRO A 443 10.12 -3.08 16.58
CA PRO A 443 9.42 -2.13 17.44
C PRO A 443 8.55 -1.20 16.60
N PHE A 444 7.34 -0.90 17.06
CA PHE A 444 6.40 -0.05 16.33
C PHE A 444 6.88 1.41 16.24
N PHE A 445 7.58 1.88 17.27
CA PHE A 445 8.24 3.20 17.29
C PHE A 445 9.74 3.06 17.59
N ILE A 446 10.55 3.87 16.89
CA ILE A 446 11.90 4.23 17.32
C ILE A 446 11.79 5.58 18.01
N LYS A 447 12.29 5.68 19.24
CA LYS A 447 12.12 6.87 20.08
C LYS A 447 13.48 7.47 20.41
N ASN A 448 13.57 8.80 20.40
CA ASN A 448 14.77 9.54 20.81
C ASN A 448 16.05 9.13 20.07
N GLY A 449 15.93 8.69 18.80
CA GLY A 449 17.06 8.21 18.02
C GLY A 449 17.70 6.94 18.56
N VAL A 450 17.03 6.21 19.46
CA VAL A 450 17.53 4.97 20.05
C VAL A 450 16.94 3.78 19.31
N VAL A 451 17.75 3.15 18.47
CA VAL A 451 17.40 1.88 17.80
C VAL A 451 17.72 0.73 18.75
N PRO A 452 16.74 -0.10 19.16
CA PRO A 452 17.02 -1.27 19.98
C PRO A 452 17.93 -2.25 19.22
N PRO A 453 18.84 -2.96 19.90
CA PRO A 453 19.69 -3.94 19.24
C PRO A 453 18.86 -5.08 18.65
N LEU A 454 19.29 -5.63 17.52
CA LEU A 454 18.59 -6.73 16.84
C LEU A 454 18.24 -7.91 17.77
N GLY A 455 19.12 -8.22 18.72
CA GLY A 455 18.92 -9.31 19.68
C GLY A 455 17.76 -9.09 20.66
N SER A 456 17.21 -7.87 20.79
CA SER A 456 16.07 -7.59 21.66
C SER A 456 14.72 -7.63 20.97
N TYR A 457 14.68 -7.87 19.64
CA TYR A 457 13.43 -7.92 18.89
C TYR A 457 12.71 -9.22 19.25
N ALA A 458 11.41 -9.12 19.54
CA ALA A 458 10.57 -10.31 19.75
C ALA A 458 10.47 -11.13 18.46
N LYS A 459 10.24 -12.44 18.56
CA LYS A 459 9.90 -13.21 17.37
C LYS A 459 8.41 -13.08 17.07
N LYS A 460 8.07 -13.04 15.79
CA LYS A 460 6.67 -13.05 15.34
C LYS A 460 5.95 -14.26 15.94
N GLY A 461 4.79 -14.00 16.55
CA GLY A 461 3.96 -15.03 17.17
C GLY A 461 4.33 -15.38 18.61
N GLU A 462 5.37 -14.79 19.22
CA GLU A 462 5.65 -14.98 20.65
C GLU A 462 4.62 -14.25 21.55
N ALA A 463 4.09 -13.12 21.09
CA ALA A 463 3.08 -12.35 21.81
C ALA A 463 1.76 -13.14 21.91
N ARG A 464 1.36 -13.49 23.14
CA ARG A 464 0.04 -14.10 23.42
C ARG A 464 -0.97 -12.99 23.70
N VAL A 465 -1.86 -12.75 22.74
CA VAL A 465 -3.02 -11.87 22.92
C VAL A 465 -4.23 -12.73 23.25
N ALA A 466 -5.00 -12.35 24.28
CA ALA A 466 -6.22 -13.07 24.63
C ALA A 466 -7.23 -12.96 23.48
N GLN A 467 -7.82 -14.09 23.10
CA GLN A 467 -8.90 -14.12 22.12
C GLN A 467 -10.18 -13.56 22.72
N ALA A 468 -10.93 -12.83 21.90
CA ALA A 468 -12.23 -12.29 22.24
C ALA A 468 -13.29 -13.40 22.25
N GLY A 469 -14.15 -13.39 23.26
CA GLY A 469 -15.29 -14.27 23.40
C GLY A 469 -16.56 -13.70 22.76
N ALA A 470 -17.63 -14.51 22.74
CA ALA A 470 -18.95 -14.03 22.31
C ALA A 470 -19.43 -12.86 23.20
N GLY A 471 -19.88 -11.78 22.57
CA GLY A 471 -20.27 -10.53 23.21
C GLY A 471 -19.15 -9.48 23.33
N ASP A 472 -17.90 -9.86 23.12
CA ASP A 472 -16.78 -8.91 23.15
C ASP A 472 -16.76 -8.03 21.89
N THR A 473 -16.12 -6.86 22.00
CA THR A 473 -15.93 -5.93 20.89
C THR A 473 -14.45 -5.59 20.72
N VAL A 474 -13.95 -5.71 19.49
CA VAL A 474 -12.68 -5.13 19.06
C VAL A 474 -12.97 -3.76 18.47
N HIS A 475 -12.37 -2.72 19.05
CA HIS A 475 -12.49 -1.35 18.57
C HIS A 475 -11.35 -0.99 17.61
N GLY A 476 -11.70 -0.30 16.54
CA GLY A 476 -10.78 0.34 15.62
C GLY A 476 -11.35 1.68 15.16
N VAL A 477 -10.87 2.15 14.02
CA VAL A 477 -11.27 3.42 13.39
C VAL A 477 -12.27 3.14 12.25
N PRO A 478 -13.37 3.92 12.13
CA PRO A 478 -14.29 3.85 11.00
C PRO A 478 -13.57 4.04 9.66
N GLY A 479 -13.66 3.04 8.78
CA GLY A 479 -13.03 3.08 7.46
C GLY A 479 -14.00 3.40 6.35
N CYS A 480 -14.94 2.49 6.12
CA CYS A 480 -16.02 2.64 5.13
C CYS A 480 -17.37 2.36 5.80
N PRO A 481 -18.35 3.28 5.70
CA PRO A 481 -19.68 3.15 6.31
C PRO A 481 -20.44 1.89 5.93
N GLY A 482 -21.28 1.41 6.86
CA GLY A 482 -22.16 0.25 6.68
C GLY A 482 -21.95 -0.83 7.75
N LYS A 483 -22.88 -1.78 7.80
CA LYS A 483 -22.85 -2.93 8.70
C LYS A 483 -22.92 -4.24 7.94
N TYR A 484 -22.18 -5.23 8.41
CA TYR A 484 -22.18 -6.56 7.81
C TYR A 484 -21.99 -7.64 8.88
N VAL A 485 -22.70 -8.76 8.73
CA VAL A 485 -22.53 -9.94 9.58
C VAL A 485 -22.01 -11.08 8.70
N GLY A 486 -20.89 -11.68 9.10
CA GLY A 486 -20.28 -12.78 8.36
C GLY A 486 -19.25 -13.54 9.18
N ARG A 487 -18.68 -14.60 8.62
CA ARG A 487 -17.62 -15.38 9.28
C ARG A 487 -16.28 -14.69 9.12
N ALA A 488 -15.54 -14.55 10.22
CA ALA A 488 -14.19 -14.02 10.21
C ALA A 488 -13.24 -15.01 9.51
N ARG A 489 -12.47 -14.53 8.53
CA ARG A 489 -11.35 -15.25 7.92
C ARG A 489 -10.06 -14.49 8.16
N VAL A 490 -9.20 -15.05 9.00
CA VAL A 490 -7.89 -14.49 9.28
C VAL A 490 -6.92 -14.91 8.19
N ILE A 491 -6.51 -13.96 7.36
CA ILE A 491 -5.56 -14.17 6.26
C ILE A 491 -4.34 -13.30 6.52
N LEU A 492 -3.16 -13.93 6.56
CA LEU A 492 -1.90 -13.25 6.87
C LEU A 492 -1.03 -12.99 5.62
N ASP A 493 -1.32 -13.69 4.52
CA ASP A 493 -0.63 -13.59 3.24
C ASP A 493 -1.67 -13.63 2.11
N PRO A 494 -1.74 -12.63 1.22
CA PRO A 494 -2.75 -12.61 0.16
C PRO A 494 -2.50 -13.65 -0.93
N THR A 495 -1.32 -14.26 -0.96
CA THR A 495 -1.00 -15.39 -1.86
C THR A 495 -1.55 -16.72 -1.34
N GLU A 496 -1.97 -16.76 -0.08
CA GLU A 496 -2.57 -17.92 0.57
C GLU A 496 -3.99 -17.58 1.07
N PRO A 497 -4.95 -17.31 0.16
CA PRO A 497 -6.29 -16.91 0.57
C PRO A 497 -7.09 -18.02 1.29
N GLY A 498 -6.56 -19.25 1.32
CA GLY A 498 -7.12 -20.37 2.07
C GLY A 498 -8.60 -20.63 1.79
N ASP A 499 -9.38 -20.75 2.87
CA ASP A 499 -10.81 -21.03 2.87
C ASP A 499 -11.66 -19.75 2.83
N LEU A 500 -11.18 -18.68 2.19
CA LEU A 500 -11.99 -17.48 1.97
C LEU A 500 -13.18 -17.80 1.06
N GLU A 501 -14.39 -17.69 1.61
CA GLU A 501 -15.64 -17.94 0.91
C GLU A 501 -16.38 -16.62 0.61
N PRO A 502 -17.24 -16.61 -0.43
CA PRO A 502 -18.13 -15.47 -0.68
C PRO A 502 -18.97 -15.11 0.56
N GLY A 503 -18.92 -13.84 0.98
CA GLY A 503 -19.64 -13.33 2.15
C GLY A 503 -18.85 -13.43 3.47
N ASP A 504 -17.60 -13.89 3.45
CA ASP A 504 -16.76 -13.84 4.64
C ASP A 504 -16.32 -12.40 4.97
N VAL A 505 -15.86 -12.20 6.20
CA VAL A 505 -15.20 -10.98 6.67
C VAL A 505 -13.69 -11.20 6.66
N LEU A 506 -12.97 -10.47 5.81
CA LEU A 506 -11.51 -10.52 5.77
C LEU A 506 -10.91 -9.85 7.00
N ILE A 507 -10.11 -10.59 7.76
CA ILE A 507 -9.28 -10.07 8.85
C ILE A 507 -7.81 -10.19 8.43
N ALA A 508 -7.12 -9.06 8.26
CA ALA A 508 -5.74 -9.02 7.78
C ALA A 508 -4.83 -8.14 8.68
N PRO A 509 -3.50 -8.37 8.71
CA PRO A 509 -2.60 -7.53 9.51
C PRO A 509 -2.54 -6.09 8.96
N ASN A 510 -2.48 -5.98 7.64
CA ASN A 510 -2.45 -4.77 6.84
C ASN A 510 -2.84 -5.15 5.41
N THR A 511 -2.95 -4.17 4.51
CA THR A 511 -3.27 -4.44 3.10
C THR A 511 -2.47 -3.56 2.16
N ASP A 512 -2.10 -4.13 1.03
CA ASP A 512 -1.59 -3.44 -0.14
C ASP A 512 -2.51 -3.76 -1.35
N PRO A 513 -2.24 -3.20 -2.54
CA PRO A 513 -3.08 -3.45 -3.72
C PRO A 513 -3.26 -4.92 -4.14
N ALA A 514 -2.40 -5.83 -3.71
CA ALA A 514 -2.57 -7.26 -4.00
C ALA A 514 -3.62 -7.93 -3.12
N TRP A 515 -4.04 -7.30 -2.03
CA TRP A 515 -5.18 -7.73 -1.22
C TRP A 515 -6.51 -7.29 -1.83
N THR A 516 -6.53 -6.24 -2.66
CA THR A 516 -7.75 -5.68 -3.27
C THR A 516 -8.60 -6.75 -3.97
N PRO A 517 -8.03 -7.70 -4.74
CA PRO A 517 -8.82 -8.80 -5.31
C PRO A 517 -9.47 -9.73 -4.27
N LEU A 518 -8.90 -9.87 -3.08
CA LEU A 518 -9.51 -10.65 -1.99
C LEU A 518 -10.66 -9.91 -1.32
N PHE A 519 -10.77 -8.59 -1.48
CA PHE A 519 -11.92 -7.84 -0.95
C PHE A 519 -13.19 -8.17 -1.73
N MET A 520 -13.04 -8.57 -3.00
CA MET A 520 -14.14 -8.90 -3.89
C MET A 520 -15.10 -9.96 -3.33
N PRO A 521 -14.63 -11.17 -2.92
CA PRO A 521 -15.46 -12.18 -2.26
C PRO A 521 -16.02 -11.75 -0.89
N CYS A 522 -15.46 -10.73 -0.25
CA CYS A 522 -15.80 -10.39 1.12
C CYS A 522 -17.08 -9.54 1.24
N GLY A 523 -17.71 -9.62 2.40
CA GLY A 523 -18.79 -8.72 2.80
C GLY A 523 -18.34 -7.56 3.69
N ALA A 524 -17.19 -7.68 4.36
CA ALA A 524 -16.53 -6.60 5.10
C ALA A 524 -15.01 -6.85 5.25
N VAL A 525 -14.27 -5.81 5.63
CA VAL A 525 -12.81 -5.86 5.83
C VAL A 525 -12.44 -5.29 7.21
N VAL A 526 -11.56 -5.98 7.93
CA VAL A 526 -10.97 -5.53 9.20
C VAL A 526 -9.46 -5.67 9.14
N VAL A 527 -8.71 -4.62 9.49
CA VAL A 527 -7.24 -4.67 9.50
C VAL A 527 -6.63 -4.20 10.83
N ASN A 528 -5.54 -4.85 11.26
CA ASN A 528 -4.86 -4.46 12.51
C ASN A 528 -4.32 -3.03 12.43
N VAL A 529 -3.73 -2.67 11.29
CA VAL A 529 -3.07 -1.38 11.05
C VAL A 529 -3.71 -0.72 9.85
N GLY A 530 -4.04 0.56 10.01
CA GLY A 530 -4.43 1.43 8.91
C GLY A 530 -4.99 2.76 9.41
N ALA A 531 -4.57 3.87 8.80
CA ALA A 531 -5.08 5.21 9.10
C ALA A 531 -6.30 5.55 8.22
N ALA A 532 -6.93 6.71 8.46
CA ALA A 532 -8.13 7.21 7.75
C ALA A 532 -7.99 7.32 6.21
N ILE A 533 -6.75 7.31 5.72
CA ILE A 533 -6.37 7.37 4.29
C ILE A 533 -5.56 6.14 3.84
N SER A 534 -5.59 5.04 4.61
CA SER A 534 -4.92 3.79 4.25
C SER A 534 -5.49 3.18 2.97
N HIS A 535 -4.68 2.33 2.34
CA HIS A 535 -5.08 1.62 1.11
C HIS A 535 -6.39 0.83 1.32
N ALA A 536 -6.51 0.14 2.46
CA ALA A 536 -7.70 -0.63 2.84
C ALA A 536 -8.97 0.22 2.72
N ILE A 537 -8.94 1.41 3.30
CA ILE A 537 -10.09 2.32 3.33
C ILE A 537 -10.44 2.80 1.92
N ILE A 538 -9.46 3.29 1.16
CA ILE A 538 -9.69 3.87 -0.17
C ILE A 538 -10.36 2.82 -1.06
N VAL A 539 -9.86 1.59 -1.05
CA VAL A 539 -10.42 0.49 -1.83
C VAL A 539 -11.78 0.05 -1.29
N SER A 540 -11.95 -0.11 0.02
CA SER A 540 -13.26 -0.47 0.60
C SER A 540 -14.35 0.55 0.24
N ARG A 541 -14.02 1.85 0.21
CA ARG A 541 -14.93 2.92 -0.21
C ARG A 541 -15.28 2.88 -1.69
N GLU A 542 -14.33 2.46 -2.53
CA GLU A 542 -14.55 2.27 -3.97
C GLU A 542 -15.39 1.02 -4.25
N LEU A 543 -15.14 -0.08 -3.52
CA LEU A 543 -15.86 -1.36 -3.66
C LEU A 543 -17.17 -1.43 -2.84
N GLY A 544 -17.44 -0.45 -1.99
CA GLY A 544 -18.65 -0.35 -1.18
C GLY A 544 -18.75 -1.34 -0.01
N LEU A 545 -17.61 -1.71 0.59
CA LEU A 545 -17.51 -2.70 1.67
C LEU A 545 -17.37 -2.03 3.04
N PRO A 546 -18.18 -2.38 4.05
CA PRO A 546 -17.93 -1.97 5.43
C PRO A 546 -16.49 -2.29 5.85
N CYS A 547 -15.81 -1.30 6.43
CA CYS A 547 -14.39 -1.42 6.75
C CYS A 547 -14.06 -0.80 8.10
N VAL A 548 -13.30 -1.53 8.91
CA VAL A 548 -12.74 -1.07 10.18
C VAL A 548 -11.22 -1.25 10.13
N VAL A 549 -10.47 -0.18 10.39
CA VAL A 549 -8.99 -0.22 10.39
C VAL A 549 -8.44 0.08 11.78
N SER A 550 -7.12 -0.02 11.98
CA SER A 550 -6.51 0.19 13.31
C SER A 550 -7.19 -0.64 14.42
N ALA A 551 -7.72 -1.82 14.06
CA ALA A 551 -8.30 -2.75 15.01
C ALA A 551 -7.17 -3.54 15.65
N THR A 552 -6.50 -2.95 16.64
CA THR A 552 -5.24 -3.46 17.20
C THR A 552 -5.33 -4.94 17.55
N ASP A 553 -4.37 -5.70 16.99
CA ASP A 553 -4.26 -7.16 17.11
C ASP A 553 -5.51 -7.96 16.67
N ALA A 554 -6.40 -7.42 15.82
CA ALA A 554 -7.59 -8.13 15.32
C ALA A 554 -7.31 -9.54 14.81
N THR A 555 -6.25 -9.74 14.01
CA THR A 555 -5.80 -11.08 13.53
C THR A 555 -5.45 -12.08 14.64
N LYS A 556 -5.12 -11.60 15.85
CA LYS A 556 -4.80 -12.44 17.02
C LYS A 556 -6.00 -12.55 17.98
N ARG A 557 -6.79 -11.48 18.11
CA ARG A 557 -7.93 -11.36 19.02
C ARG A 557 -9.19 -12.03 18.50
N ILE A 558 -9.48 -11.91 17.20
CA ILE A 558 -10.69 -12.47 16.59
C ILE A 558 -10.41 -13.93 16.22
N PRO A 559 -11.14 -14.91 16.78
CA PRO A 559 -10.96 -16.31 16.39
C PRO A 559 -11.31 -16.53 14.91
N ASN A 560 -10.46 -17.23 14.17
CA ASN A 560 -10.74 -17.59 12.78
C ASN A 560 -12.01 -18.47 12.71
N GLY A 561 -12.97 -18.10 11.87
CA GLY A 561 -14.26 -18.77 11.70
C GLY A 561 -15.39 -18.22 12.60
N ALA A 562 -15.10 -17.30 13.53
CA ALA A 562 -16.09 -16.67 14.39
C ALA A 562 -17.15 -15.92 13.57
N LEU A 563 -18.40 -15.93 14.02
CA LEU A 563 -19.44 -15.07 13.45
C LEU A 563 -19.29 -13.68 14.08
N ILE A 564 -19.13 -12.64 13.27
CA ILE A 564 -18.89 -11.28 13.74
C ILE A 564 -19.81 -10.27 13.04
N GLU A 565 -20.16 -9.20 13.74
CA GLU A 565 -20.75 -7.98 13.14
C GLU A 565 -19.65 -6.92 13.00
N VAL A 566 -19.43 -6.44 11.78
CA VAL A 566 -18.56 -5.30 11.49
C VAL A 566 -19.43 -4.07 11.31
N ASN A 567 -19.17 -3.02 12.09
CA ASN A 567 -19.84 -1.74 12.00
C ASN A 567 -18.84 -0.66 11.57
N GLY A 568 -18.76 -0.44 10.26
CA GLY A 568 -17.87 0.53 9.64
C GLY A 568 -18.25 1.99 9.86
N ASP A 569 -19.45 2.28 10.41
CA ASP A 569 -19.85 3.62 10.83
C ASP A 569 -19.21 4.03 12.17
N THR A 570 -19.03 3.05 13.08
CA THR A 570 -18.55 3.31 14.45
C THR A 570 -17.14 2.77 14.73
N GLY A 571 -16.59 1.93 13.85
CA GLY A 571 -15.30 1.28 14.08
C GLY A 571 -15.37 0.07 15.02
N ALA A 572 -16.57 -0.46 15.29
CA ALA A 572 -16.76 -1.60 16.19
C ALA A 572 -16.82 -2.93 15.42
N VAL A 573 -16.15 -3.96 15.95
CA VAL A 573 -16.24 -5.35 15.49
C VAL A 573 -16.68 -6.23 16.66
N THR A 574 -17.94 -6.66 16.64
CA THR A 574 -18.56 -7.42 17.73
C THR A 574 -18.55 -8.91 17.43
N ILE A 575 -18.08 -9.72 18.38
CA ILE A 575 -18.06 -11.18 18.25
C ILE A 575 -19.44 -11.69 18.64
N LEU A 576 -20.17 -12.28 17.68
CA LEU A 576 -21.50 -12.83 17.92
C LEU A 576 -21.43 -14.27 18.41
N GLU A 577 -20.62 -15.09 17.73
CA GLU A 577 -20.42 -16.50 18.05
C GLU A 577 -18.96 -16.89 17.83
N VAL A 578 -18.39 -17.68 18.75
CA VAL A 578 -17.07 -18.28 18.56
C VAL A 578 -17.20 -19.64 17.87
N PRO A 579 -16.21 -20.07 17.06
CA PRO A 579 -16.19 -21.41 16.49
C PRO A 579 -16.26 -22.47 17.60
N SER A 580 -17.00 -23.55 17.35
CA SER A 580 -17.11 -24.70 18.27
C SER A 580 -15.84 -25.53 18.33
#